data_AF-X1LR43-F1
#
_entry.id   AF-X1LR43-F1
#
_cell.length_a   1.000
_cell.length_b   1.000
_cell.length_c   1.000
_cell.angle_alpha   90.00
_cell.angle_beta   90.00
_cell.angle_gamma   90.00
#
_symmetry.space_group_name_H-M   'P 1'
#
loop_
_entity.id
_entity.type
_entity.pdbx_description
1 polymer ?
#
loop_
_entity_poly.entity_id
_entity_poly.type
_entity_poly.pdbx_seq_one_letter_code
_entity_poly.pdbx_strand_id
1 'polypeptide(L)'
;AGSLEREGRFETLGTINVIVLTNALLSEGAMARGMITLTEAKVVALEDLDIRSSYNPEIRATGTGTDNAIIVSGQGARIDYLGGHSKMGELMARAVTSAVKEAIFKQNGIK
;
A
#
# COMPACT_ATOMS: atom_id res chain seq x y z
N ALA A 1 -12.99 4.32 -11.99
CA ALA A 1 -14.42 4.63 -12.15
C ALA A 1 -15.08 4.42 -10.79
N GLY A 2 -15.60 5.49 -10.19
CA GLY A 2 -16.15 5.45 -8.84
C GLY A 2 -16.40 6.87 -8.36
N SER A 3 -17.42 7.52 -8.92
CA SER A 3 -17.94 8.78 -8.38
C SER A 3 -19.16 8.46 -7.53
N LEU A 4 -19.16 8.92 -6.28
CA LEU A 4 -20.31 8.81 -5.38
C LEU A 4 -21.11 10.11 -5.49
N GLU A 5 -22.41 10.02 -5.79
CA GLU A 5 -23.27 11.19 -5.71
C GLU A 5 -23.66 11.45 -4.24
N ARG A 6 -23.33 12.64 -3.74
CA ARG A 6 -23.74 13.14 -2.42
C ARG A 6 -24.30 14.54 -2.58
N GLU A 7 -25.58 14.71 -2.22
CA GLU A 7 -26.27 16.01 -2.26
C GLU A 7 -26.15 16.72 -3.63
N GLY A 8 -26.28 15.97 -4.72
CA GLY A 8 -26.16 16.50 -6.09
C GLY A 8 -24.74 16.79 -6.56
N ARG A 9 -23.70 16.40 -5.79
CA ARG A 9 -22.29 16.48 -6.19
C ARG A 9 -21.70 15.09 -6.39
N PHE A 10 -20.96 14.90 -7.49
CA PHE A 10 -20.21 13.67 -7.75
C PHE A 10 -18.80 13.80 -7.18
N GLU A 11 -18.53 13.09 -6.09
CA GLU A 11 -17.21 13.02 -5.48
C GLU A 11 -16.43 11.83 -6.04
N THR A 12 -15.22 12.08 -6.54
CA THR A 12 -14.35 11.01 -7.04
C THR A 12 -13.75 10.28 -5.84
N LEU A 13 -14.07 8.99 -5.68
CA LEU A 13 -13.48 8.17 -4.63
C LEU A 13 -12.09 7.70 -5.04
N GLY A 14 -11.10 8.01 -4.19
CA GLY A 14 -9.75 7.46 -4.31
C GLY A 14 -9.67 6.05 -3.71
N THR A 15 -8.80 5.21 -4.27
CA THR A 15 -8.46 3.88 -3.77
C THR A 15 -6.96 3.68 -3.87
N ILE A 16 -6.37 2.87 -3.00
CA ILE A 16 -4.95 2.53 -3.07
C ILE A 16 -4.83 1.06 -3.47
N ASN A 17 -4.26 0.82 -4.65
CA ASN A 17 -3.96 -0.52 -5.12
C ASN A 17 -2.45 -0.71 -5.22
N VAL A 18 -1.92 -1.69 -4.50
CA VAL A 18 -0.47 -1.96 -4.45
C VAL A 18 -0.17 -3.30 -5.10
N ILE A 19 0.69 -3.29 -6.11
CA ILE A 19 1.18 -4.53 -6.74
C ILE A 19 2.68 -4.60 -6.52
N VAL A 20 3.11 -5.60 -5.75
CA VAL A 20 4.52 -5.89 -5.50
C VAL A 20 4.97 -7.01 -6.41
N LEU A 21 6.03 -6.75 -7.19
CA LEU A 21 6.67 -7.71 -8.08
C LEU A 21 8.07 -7.98 -7.56
N THR A 22 8.50 -9.24 -7.56
CA THR A 22 9.88 -9.62 -7.26
C THR A 22 10.37 -10.69 -8.22
N ASN A 23 11.69 -10.74 -8.44
CA ASN A 23 12.31 -11.88 -9.10
C ASN A 23 12.48 -13.09 -8.17
N ALA A 24 12.41 -12.93 -6.85
CA ALA A 24 12.56 -14.00 -5.87
C ALA A 24 11.37 -14.98 -5.90
N LEU A 25 11.65 -16.27 -5.70
CA LEU A 25 10.61 -17.29 -5.51
C LEU A 25 10.10 -17.24 -4.06
N LEU A 26 8.84 -16.88 -3.85
CA LEU A 26 8.26 -16.73 -2.53
C LEU A 26 7.46 -17.97 -2.14
N SER A 27 7.62 -18.45 -0.90
CA SER A 27 6.68 -19.42 -0.36
C SER A 27 5.33 -18.78 -0.05
N GLU A 28 4.28 -19.58 0.08
CA GLU A 28 2.96 -19.11 0.50
C GLU A 28 3.00 -18.41 1.85
N GLY A 29 3.78 -18.95 2.80
CA GLY A 29 4.00 -18.33 4.11
C GLY A 29 4.73 -16.98 4.02
N ALA A 30 5.69 -16.86 3.11
CA ALA A 30 6.36 -15.59 2.84
C ALA A 30 5.38 -14.56 2.26
N MET A 31 4.56 -14.94 1.28
CA MET A 31 3.56 -14.05 0.69
C MET A 31 2.52 -13.61 1.72
N ALA A 32 2.00 -14.54 2.53
CA ALA A 32 1.06 -14.23 3.61
C ALA A 32 1.67 -13.26 4.63
N ARG A 33 2.91 -13.50 5.06
CA ARG A 33 3.62 -12.56 5.94
C ARG A 33 3.86 -11.21 5.26
N GLY A 34 4.14 -11.22 3.97
CA GLY A 34 4.39 -10.03 3.18
C GLY A 34 3.19 -9.09 3.12
N MET A 35 1.95 -9.61 3.15
CA MET A 35 0.75 -8.79 3.20
C MET A 35 0.69 -7.88 4.45
N ILE A 36 1.19 -8.37 5.59
CA ILE A 36 1.30 -7.59 6.82
C ILE A 36 2.29 -6.44 6.61
N THR A 37 3.51 -6.75 6.16
CA THR A 37 4.56 -5.75 5.94
C THR A 37 4.21 -4.73 4.85
N LEU A 38 3.51 -5.15 3.78
CA LEU A 38 2.96 -4.26 2.77
C LEU A 38 1.94 -3.29 3.37
N THR A 39 1.03 -3.80 4.22
CA THR A 39 0.01 -2.97 4.87
C THR A 39 0.64 -1.95 5.81
N GLU A 40 1.61 -2.36 6.63
CA GLU A 40 2.39 -1.46 7.50
C GLU A 40 3.10 -0.37 6.67
N ALA A 41 3.75 -0.75 5.58
CA ALA A 41 4.47 0.19 4.70
C ALA A 41 3.55 1.21 4.01
N LYS A 42 2.34 0.78 3.61
CA LYS A 42 1.30 1.68 3.09
C LYS A 42 0.84 2.66 4.16
N VAL A 43 0.59 2.20 5.39
CA VAL A 43 0.19 3.07 6.51
C VAL A 43 1.26 4.11 6.78
N VAL A 44 2.54 3.72 6.82
CA VAL A 44 3.67 4.65 6.98
C VAL A 44 3.66 5.72 5.89
N ALA A 45 3.41 5.36 4.64
CA ALA A 45 3.32 6.34 3.55
C ALA A 45 2.21 7.38 3.77
N LEU A 46 1.04 6.94 4.25
CA LEU A 46 -0.09 7.81 4.55
C LEU A 46 0.18 8.70 5.76
N GLU A 47 0.79 8.14 6.81
CA GLU A 47 1.16 8.85 8.03
C GLU A 47 2.21 9.93 7.75
N ASP A 48 3.24 9.60 6.97
CA ASP A 48 4.29 10.54 6.58
C ASP A 48 3.77 11.73 5.77
N LEU A 49 2.69 11.52 4.99
CA LEU A 49 2.01 12.56 4.20
C LEU A 49 0.86 13.23 4.97
N ASP A 50 0.67 12.88 6.24
CA ASP A 50 -0.43 13.30 7.10
C ASP A 50 -1.83 13.14 6.46
N ILE A 51 -2.03 12.07 5.69
CA ILE A 51 -3.32 11.77 5.09
C ILE A 51 -4.33 11.45 6.20
N ARG A 52 -5.42 12.21 6.24
CA ARG A 52 -6.50 12.06 7.24
C ARG A 52 -7.67 11.27 6.70
N SER A 53 -8.45 10.68 7.59
CA SER A 53 -9.67 9.98 7.23
C SER A 53 -10.68 10.95 6.61
N SER A 54 -11.25 10.57 5.46
CA SER A 54 -12.34 11.32 4.82
C SER A 54 -13.62 11.37 5.65
N TYR A 55 -13.76 10.48 6.64
CA TYR A 55 -14.91 10.46 7.57
C TYR A 55 -14.65 11.27 8.83
N ASN A 56 -13.39 11.36 9.29
CA ASN A 56 -13.02 12.12 10.48
C ASN A 56 -11.59 12.71 10.32
N PRO A 57 -11.47 14.02 10.02
CA PRO A 57 -10.17 14.67 9.82
C PRO A 57 -9.22 14.64 11.02
N GLU A 58 -9.72 14.43 12.23
CA GLU A 58 -8.88 14.33 13.45
C GLU A 58 -8.06 13.03 13.46
N ILE A 59 -8.43 12.02 12.66
CA ILE A 59 -7.83 10.69 12.66
C ILE A 59 -6.99 10.50 11.39
N ARG A 60 -5.78 9.93 11.54
CA ARG A 60 -4.93 9.53 10.41
C ARG A 60 -5.53 8.35 9.64
N ALA A 61 -5.46 8.40 8.32
CA ALA A 61 -5.89 7.30 7.47
C ALA A 61 -4.85 6.16 7.52
N THR A 62 -5.34 4.92 7.62
CA THR A 62 -4.53 3.70 7.50
C THR A 62 -4.69 3.03 6.13
N GLY A 63 -5.49 3.62 5.26
CA GLY A 63 -5.86 3.13 3.95
C GLY A 63 -7.21 3.71 3.53
N THR A 64 -7.80 3.10 2.51
CA THR A 64 -9.21 3.28 2.13
C THR A 64 -9.97 1.98 2.37
N GLY A 65 -11.30 2.06 2.49
CA GLY A 65 -12.17 0.87 2.58
C GLY A 65 -12.20 0.01 1.30
N THR A 66 -11.48 0.42 0.25
CA THR A 66 -11.45 -0.25 -1.06
C THR A 66 -10.04 -0.62 -1.51
N ASP A 67 -9.05 -0.54 -0.62
CA ASP A 67 -7.67 -0.86 -0.97
C ASP A 67 -7.53 -2.33 -1.34
N ASN A 68 -6.75 -2.62 -2.38
CA ASN A 68 -6.35 -3.98 -2.72
C ASN A 68 -4.83 -4.10 -2.80
N ALA A 69 -4.32 -5.30 -2.55
CA ALA A 69 -2.90 -5.57 -2.64
C ALA A 69 -2.63 -6.95 -3.27
N ILE A 70 -1.58 -7.02 -4.08
CA ILE A 70 -1.11 -8.24 -4.73
C ILE A 70 0.40 -8.34 -4.52
N ILE A 71 0.87 -9.53 -4.13
CA ILE A 71 2.29 -9.88 -4.12
C ILE A 71 2.49 -10.97 -5.16
N VAL A 72 3.38 -10.73 -6.12
CA VAL A 72 3.67 -11.66 -7.20
C VAL A 72 5.06 -12.28 -6.99
N SER A 73 5.09 -13.60 -6.86
CA SER A 73 6.33 -14.37 -6.80
C SER A 73 7.03 -14.44 -8.16
N GLY A 74 8.36 -14.40 -8.13
CA GLY A 74 9.22 -14.69 -9.28
C GLY A 74 9.71 -16.13 -9.31
N GLN A 75 10.82 -16.36 -10.01
CA GLN A 75 11.41 -17.68 -10.29
C GLN A 75 12.89 -17.78 -9.88
N GLY A 76 13.39 -16.78 -9.13
CA GLY A 76 14.77 -16.68 -8.66
C GLY A 76 15.01 -17.37 -7.32
N ALA A 77 15.88 -16.78 -6.49
CA ALA A 77 16.23 -17.32 -5.18
C ALA A 77 14.99 -17.47 -4.28
N ARG A 78 14.90 -18.60 -3.58
CA ARG A 78 13.77 -18.91 -2.69
C ARG A 78 13.84 -18.07 -1.42
N ILE A 79 12.71 -17.49 -1.03
CA ILE A 79 12.50 -16.73 0.20
C ILE A 79 11.27 -17.28 0.92
N ASP A 80 11.47 -17.72 2.16
CA ASP A 80 10.41 -18.28 3.00
C ASP A 80 9.89 -17.30 4.08
N TYR A 81 10.48 -16.10 4.18
CA TYR A 81 10.07 -15.10 5.16
C TYR A 81 10.22 -13.67 4.64
N LEU A 82 9.17 -12.86 4.85
CA LEU A 82 9.00 -11.52 4.27
C LEU A 82 8.57 -10.49 5.33
N GLY A 83 8.93 -10.72 6.60
CA GLY A 83 8.65 -9.80 7.72
C GLY A 83 9.79 -8.82 8.00
N GLY A 84 9.57 -7.91 8.95
CA GLY A 84 10.50 -6.82 9.28
C GLY A 84 11.91 -7.21 9.74
N HIS A 85 12.12 -8.46 10.18
CA HIS A 85 13.46 -8.99 10.50
C HIS A 85 14.20 -9.59 9.29
N SER A 86 13.66 -9.43 8.07
CA SER A 86 14.28 -9.91 6.84
C SER A 86 14.69 -8.77 5.92
N LYS A 87 15.80 -8.94 5.20
CA LYS A 87 16.21 -7.97 4.18
C LYS A 87 15.16 -7.82 3.07
N MET A 88 14.51 -8.91 2.68
CA MET A 88 13.45 -8.86 1.69
C MET A 88 12.23 -8.06 2.17
N GLY A 89 11.85 -8.20 3.44
CA GLY A 89 10.80 -7.41 4.07
C GLY A 89 11.13 -5.92 4.14
N GLU A 90 12.36 -5.56 4.52
CA GLU A 90 12.85 -4.17 4.50
C GLU A 90 12.77 -3.57 3.09
N LEU A 91 13.25 -4.30 2.08
CA LEU A 91 13.24 -3.85 0.68
C LEU A 91 11.81 -3.64 0.16
N MET A 92 10.92 -4.58 0.44
CA MET A 92 9.52 -4.46 0.06
C MET A 92 8.85 -3.28 0.75
N ALA A 93 9.05 -3.11 2.06
CA ALA A 93 8.46 -1.99 2.80
C ALA A 93 8.91 -0.65 2.22
N ARG A 94 10.22 -0.47 1.98
CA ARG A 94 10.76 0.75 1.38
C ARG A 94 10.20 1.02 -0.01
N ALA A 95 10.09 -0.02 -0.84
CA ALA A 95 9.54 0.10 -2.19
C ALA A 95 8.05 0.50 -2.17
N VAL A 96 7.25 -0.16 -1.33
CA VAL A 96 5.82 0.13 -1.17
C VAL A 96 5.63 1.56 -0.64
N THR A 97 6.35 1.96 0.41
CA THR A 97 6.22 3.31 0.95
C THR A 97 6.56 4.37 -0.10
N SER A 98 7.67 4.21 -0.82
CA SER A 98 8.06 5.14 -1.89
C SER A 98 7.03 5.21 -3.01
N ALA A 99 6.53 4.05 -3.48
CA ALA A 99 5.58 3.98 -4.58
C ALA A 99 4.22 4.58 -4.21
N VAL A 100 3.73 4.34 -2.99
CA VAL A 100 2.47 4.92 -2.49
C VAL A 100 2.59 6.44 -2.38
N LYS A 101 3.69 6.95 -1.83
CA LYS A 101 3.93 8.40 -1.77
C LYS A 101 3.97 9.03 -3.16
N GLU A 102 4.69 8.42 -4.09
CA GLU A 102 4.77 8.89 -5.47
C GLU A 102 3.40 8.89 -6.16
N ALA A 103 2.61 7.84 -5.96
CA ALA A 103 1.26 7.74 -6.52
C ALA A 103 0.34 8.84 -5.98
N ILE A 104 0.36 9.08 -4.67
CA ILE A 104 -0.41 10.16 -4.03
C ILE A 104 0.08 11.53 -4.53
N PHE A 105 1.38 11.75 -4.65
CA PHE A 105 1.91 12.99 -5.21
C PHE A 105 1.42 13.22 -6.65
N LYS A 106 1.47 12.19 -7.51
CA LYS A 106 1.01 12.30 -8.90
C LYS A 106 -0.50 12.54 -9.00
N GLN A 107 -1.30 11.97 -8.09
CA GLN A 107 -2.75 12.10 -8.10
C GLN A 107 -3.24 13.41 -7.46
N ASN A 108 -2.62 13.83 -6.36
CA ASN A 108 -3.13 14.91 -5.49
C ASN A 108 -2.20 16.12 -5.39
N GLY A 109 -0.94 16.02 -5.81
CA GLY A 109 0.06 17.08 -5.66
C GLY A 109 0.65 17.22 -4.25
N ILE A 110 0.36 16.29 -3.34
CA ILE A 110 0.82 16.29 -1.94
C ILE A 110 2.27 15.75 -1.87
N LYS A 111 3.18 16.49 -1.24
CA LYS A 111 4.61 16.13 -1.11
C LYS A 111 5.00 15.79 0.32
#